data_AF-U5HBT5-F1
#
_entry.id   AF-U5HBT5-F1
#
_cell.length_a   1.000
_cell.length_b   1.000
_cell.length_c   1.000
_cell.angle_alpha   90.00
_cell.angle_beta   90.00
_cell.angle_gamma   90.00
#
_symmetry.space_group_name_H-M   'P 1'
#
loop_
_entity.id
_entity.type
_entity.pdbx_description
1 polymer ?
#
loop_
_entity_poly.entity_id
_entity_poly.type
_entity_poly.pdbx_seq_one_letter_code
_entity_poly.pdbx_strand_id
1 'polypeptide(L)'
;MPTLPSPSMTPSSLVTRTRSDSYRLWPRLLHHPVDSLVNRPNTIHARQAALQADPRPVYQKMPRARLYMGAFLTLFTIGTVGIARGTFNMMRGKKD
;
A
#
# COMPACT_ATOMS: atom_id res chain seq x y z
N MET A 1 31.73 29.84 27.74
CA MET A 1 31.93 31.03 26.88
C MET A 1 32.11 30.57 25.45
N PRO A 2 31.30 31.02 24.47
CA PRO A 2 31.57 30.74 23.07
C PRO A 2 32.77 31.61 22.64
N THR A 3 33.86 30.97 22.26
CA THR A 3 35.06 31.67 21.75
C THR A 3 34.75 32.32 20.41
N LEU A 4 34.95 33.63 20.32
CA LEU A 4 34.79 34.40 19.07
C LEU A 4 35.71 33.84 17.96
N PRO A 5 35.25 33.79 16.70
CA PRO A 5 36.04 33.26 15.60
C PRO A 5 37.18 34.23 15.22
N SER A 6 38.37 33.67 14.96
CA SER A 6 39.55 34.40 14.48
C SER A 6 39.35 35.03 13.08
N PRO A 7 39.86 36.24 12.83
CA PRO A 7 39.45 37.08 11.68
C PRO A 7 40.10 36.74 10.33
N SER A 8 40.85 35.64 10.20
CA SER A 8 41.48 35.24 8.92
C SER A 8 40.76 34.11 8.18
N MET A 9 39.66 33.60 8.73
CA MET A 9 38.89 32.52 8.11
C MET A 9 37.81 33.12 7.21
N THR A 10 38.06 33.14 5.90
CA THR A 10 37.10 33.66 4.93
C THR A 10 35.74 32.95 5.07
N PRO A 11 34.60 33.67 4.99
CA PRO A 11 33.27 33.09 5.22
C PRO A 11 32.96 31.89 4.31
N SER A 12 33.57 31.86 3.12
CA SER A 12 33.48 30.76 2.17
C SER A 12 34.05 29.43 2.71
N SER A 13 35.07 29.48 3.57
CA SER A 13 35.70 28.27 4.15
C SER A 13 34.87 27.68 5.29
N LEU A 14 34.16 28.50 6.06
CA LEU A 14 33.19 28.08 7.08
C LEU A 14 31.97 27.41 6.45
N VAL A 15 31.41 28.02 5.39
CA VAL A 15 30.28 27.47 4.65
C VAL A 15 30.64 26.13 3.97
N THR A 16 31.86 26.02 3.45
CA THR A 16 32.33 24.79 2.79
C THR A 16 32.53 23.66 3.81
N ARG A 17 33.02 23.96 5.03
CA ARG A 17 33.17 22.97 6.09
C ARG A 17 31.83 22.46 6.63
N THR A 18 30.85 23.35 6.83
CA THR A 18 29.50 22.97 7.29
C THR A 18 28.73 22.18 6.23
N ARG A 19 28.87 22.55 4.94
CA ARG A 19 28.31 21.78 3.81
C ARG A 19 28.99 20.42 3.66
N SER A 20 30.27 20.34 4.06
CA SER A 20 31.06 19.11 4.05
C SER A 20 30.59 18.10 5.09
N ASP A 21 30.48 18.53 6.33
CA ASP A 21 30.10 17.64 7.43
C ASP A 21 28.64 17.20 7.35
N SER A 22 27.82 17.93 6.59
CA SER A 22 26.47 17.51 6.23
C SER A 22 26.50 16.13 5.56
N TYR A 23 27.18 15.94 4.42
CA TYR A 23 27.12 14.67 3.65
C TYR A 23 27.68 13.43 4.37
N ARG A 24 28.48 13.61 5.42
CA ARG A 24 29.10 12.52 6.20
C ARG A 24 28.15 11.90 7.24
N LEU A 25 27.06 12.59 7.58
CA LEU A 25 26.11 12.17 8.62
C LEU A 25 24.80 11.56 8.07
N TRP A 26 24.49 11.75 6.79
CA TRP A 26 23.26 11.24 6.16
C TRP A 26 23.11 9.71 6.13
N PRO A 27 24.16 8.88 6.07
CA PRO A 27 23.97 7.41 6.06
C PRO A 27 23.42 6.86 7.38
N ARG A 28 23.56 7.60 8.48
CA ARG A 28 23.25 7.10 9.83
C ARG A 28 21.84 7.47 10.31
N LEU A 29 21.19 8.43 9.66
CA LEU A 29 19.89 8.98 10.07
C LEU A 29 18.71 8.53 9.20
N LEU A 30 18.94 8.10 7.95
CA LEU A 30 17.93 7.41 7.16
C LEU A 30 18.09 5.90 7.35
N HIS A 31 17.29 5.30 8.23
CA HIS A 31 16.88 3.92 7.99
C HIS A 31 16.03 3.97 6.73
N HIS A 32 16.67 3.74 5.59
CA HIS A 32 16.06 3.94 4.31
C HIS A 32 14.96 2.88 4.13
N PRO A 33 13.67 3.25 4.00
CA PRO A 33 12.62 2.28 3.72
C PRO A 33 12.93 1.46 2.46
N VAL A 34 13.75 1.98 1.53
CA VAL A 34 14.23 1.23 0.37
C VAL A 34 15.08 0.01 0.73
N ASP A 35 15.83 -0.01 1.84
CA ASP A 35 16.58 -1.22 2.23
C ASP A 35 15.65 -2.38 2.58
N SER A 36 14.47 -2.08 3.15
CA SER A 36 13.44 -3.07 3.43
C SER A 36 12.73 -3.58 2.16
N LEU A 37 12.64 -2.74 1.12
CA LEU A 37 12.10 -3.13 -0.18
C LEU A 37 13.11 -3.92 -1.01
N VAL A 38 14.38 -3.53 -1.00
CA VAL A 38 15.47 -4.17 -1.76
C VAL A 38 15.76 -5.57 -1.24
N ASN A 39 15.71 -5.76 0.09
CA ASN A 39 15.92 -7.08 0.71
C ASN A 39 14.67 -7.99 0.68
N ARG A 40 13.54 -7.52 0.14
CA ARG A 40 12.34 -8.34 0.02
C ARG A 40 12.50 -9.34 -1.12
N PRO A 41 12.25 -10.65 -0.91
CA PRO A 41 12.34 -11.63 -1.98
C PRO A 41 11.37 -11.30 -3.12
N ASN A 42 11.91 -11.22 -4.34
CA ASN A 42 11.11 -10.97 -5.53
C ASN A 42 10.27 -12.20 -5.88
N THR A 43 8.97 -12.14 -5.60
CA THR A 43 8.00 -13.20 -5.92
C THR A 43 7.12 -12.86 -7.11
N ILE A 44 7.41 -11.76 -7.82
CA ILE A 44 6.56 -11.24 -8.91
C ILE A 44 6.53 -12.22 -10.07
N HIS A 45 7.68 -12.72 -10.52
CA HIS A 45 7.76 -13.66 -11.65
C HIS A 45 7.01 -14.96 -11.38
N ALA A 46 7.13 -15.53 -10.18
CA ALA A 46 6.39 -16.72 -9.79
C ALA A 46 4.86 -16.48 -9.80
N ARG A 47 4.42 -15.31 -9.33
CA ARG A 47 3.00 -14.93 -9.34
C ARG A 47 2.49 -14.65 -10.76
N GLN A 48 3.30 -14.03 -11.61
CA GLN A 48 2.96 -13.79 -13.02
C GLN A 48 2.79 -15.11 -13.76
N ALA A 49 3.74 -16.04 -13.63
CA ALA A 49 3.65 -17.36 -14.22
C ALA A 49 2.39 -18.11 -13.76
N ALA A 50 2.11 -18.11 -12.45
CA ALA A 50 0.92 -18.76 -11.89
C ALA A 50 -0.41 -18.14 -12.39
N LEU A 51 -0.49 -16.80 -12.46
CA LEU A 51 -1.70 -16.10 -12.89
C LEU A 51 -1.91 -16.13 -14.41
N GLN A 52 -0.84 -16.19 -15.20
CA GLN A 52 -0.88 -16.28 -16.65
C GLN A 52 -1.18 -17.71 -17.12
N ALA A 53 -0.74 -18.73 -16.37
CA ALA A 53 -1.04 -20.12 -16.68
C ALA A 53 -2.52 -20.51 -16.44
N ASP A 54 -3.23 -19.81 -15.55
CA ASP A 54 -4.63 -20.10 -15.23
C ASP A 54 -5.59 -19.48 -16.27
N PRO A 55 -6.39 -20.27 -17.02
CA PRO A 55 -7.36 -19.73 -17.98
C PRO A 55 -8.59 -19.09 -17.32
N ARG A 56 -8.77 -19.22 -16.00
CA ARG A 56 -9.92 -18.65 -15.28
C ARG A 56 -9.98 -17.12 -15.41
N PRO A 57 -11.19 -16.54 -15.36
CA PRO A 57 -11.36 -15.10 -15.40
C PRO A 57 -10.68 -14.43 -14.19
N VAL A 58 -10.22 -13.20 -14.38
CA VAL A 58 -9.32 -12.48 -13.45
C VAL A 58 -9.84 -12.45 -12.00
N TYR A 59 -11.14 -12.26 -11.81
CA TYR A 59 -11.78 -12.21 -10.49
C TYR A 59 -11.84 -13.56 -9.75
N GLN A 60 -11.46 -14.67 -10.40
CA GLN A 60 -11.42 -16.01 -9.80
C GLN A 60 -10.02 -16.64 -9.75
N LYS A 61 -8.99 -15.99 -10.33
CA LYS A 61 -7.64 -16.55 -10.46
C LYS A 61 -6.95 -16.80 -9.11
N MET A 62 -7.29 -16.04 -8.08
CA MET A 62 -6.70 -16.24 -6.75
C MET A 62 -7.58 -17.15 -5.90
N PRO A 63 -7.02 -18.13 -5.16
CA PRO A 63 -7.81 -19.02 -4.31
C PRO A 63 -8.60 -18.24 -3.24
N ARG A 64 -8.01 -17.17 -2.68
CA ARG A 64 -8.71 -16.24 -1.77
C ARG A 64 -9.84 -15.45 -2.44
N ALA A 65 -9.75 -15.17 -3.75
CA ALA A 65 -10.79 -14.42 -4.45
C ALA A 65 -12.10 -15.19 -4.53
N ARG A 66 -12.06 -16.53 -4.56
CA ARG A 66 -13.26 -17.37 -4.50
C ARG A 66 -14.06 -17.19 -3.21
N LEU A 67 -13.37 -17.09 -2.07
CA LEU A 67 -14.02 -16.85 -0.78
C LEU A 67 -14.72 -15.48 -0.74
N TYR A 68 -14.02 -14.42 -1.19
CA TYR A 68 -14.60 -13.07 -1.23
C TYR A 68 -15.79 -12.99 -2.18
N MET A 69 -15.69 -13.58 -3.38
CA MET A 69 -16.78 -13.60 -4.35
C MET A 69 -17.98 -14.39 -3.83
N GLY A 70 -17.76 -15.56 -3.21
CA GLY A 70 -18.84 -16.35 -2.61
C GLY A 70 -19.56 -15.61 -1.48
N ALA A 71 -18.81 -14.96 -0.59
CA ALA A 71 -19.39 -14.15 0.48
C ALA A 71 -20.20 -12.97 -0.05
N PHE A 72 -19.65 -12.24 -1.02
CA PHE A 72 -20.33 -11.13 -1.69
C PHE A 72 -21.62 -11.58 -2.38
N LEU A 73 -21.55 -12.65 -3.19
CA LEU A 73 -22.71 -13.19 -3.90
C LEU A 73 -23.80 -13.66 -2.95
N THR A 74 -23.43 -14.28 -1.82
CA THR A 74 -24.38 -14.71 -0.80
C THR A 74 -25.15 -13.53 -0.21
N LEU A 75 -24.42 -12.51 0.28
CA LEU A 75 -25.03 -11.32 0.87
C LEU A 75 -25.88 -10.54 -0.13
N PHE A 76 -25.36 -10.38 -1.35
CA PHE A 76 -26.07 -9.71 -2.43
C PHE A 76 -27.38 -10.43 -2.75
N THR A 77 -27.35 -11.75 -2.92
CA THR A 77 -28.54 -12.56 -3.23
C THR A 77 -29.58 -12.47 -2.13
N ILE A 78 -29.17 -12.60 -0.86
CA ILE A 78 -30.08 -12.45 0.29
C ILE A 78 -30.71 -11.06 0.29
N GLY A 79 -29.92 -10.01 0.06
CA GLY A 79 -30.40 -8.63 -0.05
C GLY A 79 -31.42 -8.46 -1.17
N THR A 80 -31.12 -8.94 -2.38
CA THR A 80 -32.02 -8.85 -3.54
C THR A 80 -33.34 -9.59 -3.30
N VAL A 81 -33.30 -10.80 -2.74
CA VAL A 81 -34.50 -11.57 -2.39
C VAL A 81 -35.32 -10.84 -1.32
N GLY A 82 -34.66 -10.25 -0.32
CA GLY A 82 -35.31 -9.43 0.71
C GLY A 82 -36.04 -8.23 0.12
N ILE A 83 -35.39 -7.48 -0.76
CA ILE A 83 -35.99 -6.35 -1.47
C ILE A 83 -37.18 -6.82 -2.32
N ALA A 84 -36.99 -7.85 -3.15
CA ALA A 84 -38.05 -8.37 -4.02
C ALA A 84 -39.29 -8.81 -3.22
N ARG A 85 -39.09 -9.49 -2.08
CA ARG A 85 -40.18 -9.90 -1.18
C ARG A 85 -40.85 -8.69 -0.51
N GLY A 86 -40.06 -7.71 -0.08
CA GLY A 86 -40.58 -6.45 0.47
C GLY A 86 -41.45 -5.71 -0.54
N THR A 87 -40.97 -5.55 -1.77
CA THR A 87 -41.72 -4.94 -2.88
C THR A 87 -42.99 -5.72 -3.19
N PHE A 88 -42.92 -7.05 -3.21
CA PHE A 88 -44.09 -7.90 -3.43
C PHE A 88 -45.17 -7.73 -2.35
N ASN A 89 -44.77 -7.66 -1.08
CA ASN A 89 -45.68 -7.41 0.03
C ASN A 89 -46.30 -6.00 -0.04
N MET A 90 -45.51 -4.99 -0.40
CA MET A 90 -46.00 -3.62 -0.62
C MET A 90 -47.05 -3.55 -1.73
N MET A 91 -46.81 -4.22 -2.87
CA MET A 91 -47.79 -4.29 -3.97
C MET A 91 -49.10 -4.96 -3.55
N ARG A 92 -49.04 -5.93 -2.62
CA ARG A 92 -50.22 -6.60 -2.06
C ARG A 92 -50.85 -5.87 -0.87
N GLY A 93 -50.32 -4.71 -0.48
CA GLY A 93 -50.81 -3.94 0.66
C GLY A 93 -50.61 -4.60 2.02
N LYS A 94 -49.74 -5.62 2.12
CA LYS A 94 -49.47 -6.31 3.38
C LYS A 94 -48.44 -5.51 4.18
N LYS A 95 -48.87 -4.94 5.30
CA LYS A 95 -47.99 -4.42 6.36
C LYS A 95 -47.64 -5.60 7.27
N ASP A 96 -46.45 -6.15 7.03
CA ASP A 96 -45.84 -7.32 7.66
C ASP A 96 -46.66 -8.62 7.61
#